data_AF-A0A2D5Z4P8-F1
#
_entry.id   AF-A0A2D5Z4P8-F1
#
_cell.length_a   1.000
_cell.length_b   1.000
_cell.length_c   1.000
_cell.angle_alpha   90.00
_cell.angle_beta   90.00
_cell.angle_gamma   90.00
#
_symmetry.space_group_name_H-M   'P 1'
#
loop_
_entity.id
_entity.type
_entity.pdbx_description
1 polymer ?
#
loop_
_entity_poly.entity_id
_entity_poly.type
_entity_poly.pdbx_seq_one_letter_code
_entity_poly.pdbx_strand_id
1 'polypeptide(L)'
;MTWQPAPILFPDAELVLTGAFRGALAAHAAADVYVSRSVPSTRRPRMLILNRDGGASNGVRDRPRIRVRVWDETDQKATDLARLVLALAPSLSAWDDRILRAEILSGPYEVAEESGQALRYALLEFHLRGEAL
;
A
#
# COMPACT_ATOMS: atom_id res chain seq x y z
N MET A 1 37.83 -6.49 17.84
CA MET A 1 36.96 -6.45 16.66
C MET A 1 35.62 -5.88 17.08
N THR A 2 35.27 -4.68 16.61
CA THR A 2 33.92 -4.15 16.81
C THR A 2 33.01 -4.85 15.82
N TRP A 3 32.13 -5.71 16.33
CA TRP A 3 31.10 -6.35 15.51
C TRP A 3 30.23 -5.26 14.86
N GLN A 4 30.10 -5.29 13.54
CA GLN A 4 29.15 -4.50 12.77
C GLN A 4 28.18 -5.46 12.06
N PRO A 5 26.87 -5.16 12.06
CA PRO A 5 25.89 -5.97 11.35
C PRO A 5 26.16 -5.93 9.83
N ALA A 6 25.79 -7.01 9.14
CA ALA A 6 25.87 -7.05 7.68
C ALA A 6 25.04 -5.91 7.06
N PRO A 7 25.52 -5.28 5.98
CA PRO A 7 24.73 -4.30 5.23
C PRO A 7 23.46 -4.97 4.69
N ILE A 8 22.30 -4.35 4.93
CA ILE A 8 21.00 -4.85 4.48
C ILE A 8 20.44 -3.90 3.41
N LEU A 9 20.01 -4.47 2.29
CA LEU A 9 19.22 -3.79 1.28
C LEU A 9 17.74 -4.07 1.52
N PHE A 10 16.98 -3.04 1.87
CA PHE A 10 15.53 -3.13 1.96
C PHE A 10 14.90 -2.98 0.57
N PRO A 11 13.82 -3.73 0.28
CA PRO A 11 13.15 -3.59 -0.99
C PRO A 11 12.44 -2.23 -1.08
N ASP A 12 12.20 -1.77 -2.30
CA ASP A 12 11.31 -0.62 -2.53
C ASP A 12 9.88 -1.02 -2.14
N ALA A 13 9.45 -0.56 -0.96
CA ALA A 13 8.14 -0.88 -0.40
C ALA A 13 6.98 -0.45 -1.31
N GLU A 14 7.05 0.72 -1.95
CA GLU A 14 5.97 1.19 -2.81
C GLU A 14 5.88 0.31 -4.07
N LEU A 15 7.02 -0.07 -4.65
CA LEU A 15 7.06 -0.96 -5.81
C LEU A 15 6.52 -2.36 -5.49
N VAL A 16 6.99 -2.97 -4.39
CA VAL A 16 6.52 -4.28 -3.92
C VAL A 16 5.01 -4.27 -3.71
N LEU A 17 4.51 -3.29 -2.95
CA LEU A 17 3.11 -3.24 -2.57
C LEU A 17 2.21 -2.90 -3.75
N THR A 18 2.61 -1.98 -4.64
CA THR A 18 1.82 -1.71 -5.85
C THR A 18 1.73 -2.94 -6.75
N GLY A 19 2.80 -3.73 -6.89
CA GLY A 19 2.76 -5.01 -7.60
C GLY A 19 1.80 -6.02 -6.97
N ALA A 20 1.92 -6.25 -5.65
CA ALA A 20 1.09 -7.18 -4.91
C ALA A 20 -0.40 -6.80 -4.95
N PHE A 21 -0.73 -5.51 -4.73
CA PHE A 21 -2.12 -5.04 -4.82
C PHE A 21 -2.72 -5.16 -6.22
N ARG A 22 -1.96 -4.94 -7.30
CA ARG A 22 -2.46 -5.16 -8.67
C ARG A 22 -2.91 -6.61 -8.87
N GLY A 23 -2.07 -7.57 -8.45
CA GLY A 23 -2.41 -8.99 -8.52
C GLY A 23 -3.64 -9.32 -7.67
N ALA A 24 -3.64 -8.90 -6.40
CA ALA A 24 -4.73 -9.15 -5.47
C ALA A 24 -6.07 -8.58 -5.94
N LEU A 25 -6.09 -7.34 -6.44
CA LEU A 25 -7.28 -6.69 -6.98
C LEU A 25 -7.78 -7.38 -8.26
N ALA A 26 -6.87 -7.79 -9.15
CA ALA A 26 -7.25 -8.52 -10.35
C ALA A 26 -7.94 -9.86 -10.02
N ALA A 27 -7.46 -10.59 -9.00
CA ALA A 27 -8.09 -11.81 -8.52
C ALA A 27 -9.48 -11.62 -7.89
N HIS A 28 -9.83 -10.39 -7.50
CA HIS A 28 -11.12 -10.03 -6.91
C HIS A 28 -11.97 -9.15 -7.85
N ALA A 29 -11.81 -9.33 -9.17
CA ALA A 29 -12.57 -8.62 -10.21
C ALA A 29 -12.47 -7.08 -10.16
N ALA A 30 -11.34 -6.55 -9.68
CA ALA A 30 -11.03 -5.12 -9.60
C ALA A 30 -9.76 -4.76 -10.39
N ALA A 31 -9.52 -5.43 -11.52
CA ALA A 31 -8.33 -5.24 -12.37
C ALA A 31 -8.25 -3.86 -13.05
N ASP A 32 -9.36 -3.12 -13.08
CA ASP A 32 -9.49 -1.79 -13.66
C ASP A 32 -9.00 -0.67 -12.72
N VAL A 33 -8.73 -0.98 -11.45
CA VAL A 33 -8.22 -0.02 -10.47
C VAL A 33 -6.78 0.37 -10.81
N TYR A 34 -6.54 1.67 -11.00
CA TYR A 34 -5.19 2.18 -11.22
C TYR A 34 -4.39 2.18 -9.91
N VAL A 35 -3.42 1.27 -9.79
CA VAL A 35 -2.54 1.15 -8.62
C VAL A 35 -1.19 1.80 -8.89
N SER A 36 -0.76 2.76 -8.08
CA SER A 36 0.51 3.48 -8.28
C SER A 36 1.05 4.12 -6.99
N ARG A 37 2.23 4.73 -7.07
CA ARG A 37 2.82 5.57 -6.00
C ARG A 37 2.47 7.05 -6.14
N SER A 38 1.88 7.47 -7.25
CA SER A 38 1.53 8.88 -7.46
C SER A 38 0.23 9.00 -8.24
N VAL A 39 -0.54 10.04 -7.92
CA VAL A 39 -1.70 10.42 -8.72
C VAL A 39 -1.19 10.82 -10.12
N PRO A 40 -1.75 10.26 -11.20
CA PRO A 40 -1.34 10.58 -12.56
C PRO A 40 -1.79 12.01 -12.93
N SER A 41 -1.12 12.63 -13.91
CA SER A 41 -1.48 13.97 -14.41
C SER A 41 -2.90 14.02 -14.94
N THR A 42 -3.30 13.02 -15.73
CA THR A 42 -4.69 12.76 -16.08
C THR A 42 -5.24 11.74 -15.09
N ARG A 43 -6.15 12.19 -14.22
CA ARG A 43 -6.77 11.34 -13.19
C ARG A 43 -7.53 10.18 -13.81
N ARG A 44 -7.54 9.06 -13.08
CA ARG A 44 -8.34 7.88 -13.41
C ARG A 44 -9.59 7.88 -12.53
N PRO A 45 -10.69 7.26 -12.98
CA PRO A 45 -11.92 7.19 -12.19
C PRO A 45 -11.71 6.38 -10.90
N ARG A 46 -10.96 5.28 -10.96
CA ARG A 46 -10.69 4.38 -9.83
C ARG A 46 -9.20 4.28 -9.59
N MET A 47 -8.73 4.68 -8.42
CA MET A 47 -7.30 4.74 -8.10
C MET A 47 -7.00 4.21 -6.71
N LEU A 48 -5.91 3.49 -6.59
CA LEU A 48 -5.24 3.14 -5.33
C LEU A 48 -3.82 3.71 -5.38
N ILE A 49 -3.56 4.72 -4.56
CA ILE A 49 -2.23 5.31 -4.43
C ILE A 49 -1.62 4.93 -3.09
N LEU A 50 -0.41 4.36 -3.16
CA LEU A 50 0.35 3.87 -2.01
C LEU A 50 1.58 4.74 -1.85
N ASN A 51 1.74 5.36 -0.68
CA ASN A 51 2.93 6.16 -0.40
C ASN A 51 3.54 5.84 0.95
N ARG A 52 4.86 5.66 0.99
CA ARG A 52 5.58 5.60 2.25
C ARG A 52 5.56 6.97 2.93
N ASP A 53 5.16 6.99 4.19
CA ASP A 53 5.07 8.18 5.04
C ASP A 53 5.85 8.00 6.35
N GLY A 54 6.89 7.19 6.28
CA GLY A 54 7.78 6.84 7.37
C GLY A 54 7.76 5.35 7.68
N GLY A 55 7.90 5.02 8.96
CA GLY A 55 8.14 3.65 9.41
C GLY A 55 9.60 3.46 9.85
N ALA A 56 9.85 2.40 10.60
CA ALA A 56 11.17 2.07 11.12
C ALA A 56 11.73 0.85 10.39
N SER A 57 13.05 0.68 10.44
CA SER A 57 13.70 -0.54 9.96
C SER A 57 14.61 -1.08 11.06
N ASN A 58 14.64 -2.39 11.26
CA ASN A 58 15.46 -3.03 12.28
C ASN A 58 15.98 -4.39 11.80
N GLY A 59 17.31 -4.53 11.73
CA GLY A 59 17.96 -5.72 11.18
C GLY A 59 17.50 -5.97 9.75
N VAL A 60 17.01 -7.19 9.47
CA VAL A 60 16.49 -7.59 8.14
C VAL A 60 15.03 -7.22 7.90
N ARG A 61 14.39 -6.46 8.81
CA ARG A 61 12.96 -6.13 8.71
C ARG A 61 12.77 -4.64 8.48
N ASP A 62 12.09 -4.30 7.39
CA ASP A 62 11.56 -2.97 7.17
C ASP A 62 10.10 -2.91 7.64
N ARG A 63 9.69 -1.79 8.24
CA ARG A 63 8.31 -1.56 8.70
C ARG A 63 7.76 -0.26 8.10
N PRO A 64 7.60 -0.16 6.78
CA PRO A 64 7.10 1.05 6.15
C PRO A 64 5.66 1.34 6.60
N ARG A 65 5.42 2.58 7.03
CA ARG A 65 4.07 3.11 7.17
C ARG A 65 3.63 3.65 5.82
N ILE A 66 2.55 3.10 5.28
CA ILE A 66 2.03 3.37 3.95
C ILE A 66 0.70 4.10 4.07
N ARG A 67 0.67 5.33 3.55
CA ARG A 67 -0.57 6.04 3.24
C ARG A 67 -1.25 5.34 2.08
N VAL A 68 -2.46 4.90 2.33
CA VAL A 68 -3.36 4.29 1.34
C VAL A 68 -4.41 5.31 1.01
N ARG A 69 -4.45 5.73 -0.26
CA ARG A 69 -5.43 6.68 -0.77
C ARG A 69 -6.22 6.02 -1.89
N VAL A 70 -7.52 6.00 -1.74
CA VAL A 70 -8.45 5.34 -2.66
C VAL A 70 -9.43 6.36 -3.21
N TRP A 71 -9.48 6.48 -4.53
CA TRP A 71 -10.49 7.28 -5.22
C TRP A 71 -11.43 6.40 -6.00
N ASP A 72 -12.69 6.83 -6.07
CA ASP A 72 -13.68 6.30 -7.01
C ASP A 72 -14.66 7.43 -7.41
N GLU A 73 -15.59 7.13 -8.32
CA GLU A 73 -16.55 8.10 -8.87
C GLU A 73 -17.54 8.63 -7.84
N THR A 74 -17.88 7.81 -6.84
CA THR A 74 -18.86 8.15 -5.81
C THR A 74 -18.36 7.77 -4.44
N ASP A 75 -18.93 8.42 -3.43
CA ASP A 75 -18.60 8.20 -2.02
C ASP A 75 -18.74 6.73 -1.58
N GLN A 76 -19.85 6.10 -1.99
CA GLN A 76 -20.11 4.69 -1.73
C GLN A 76 -19.06 3.79 -2.41
N LYS A 77 -18.79 4.00 -3.70
CA LYS A 77 -17.81 3.19 -4.44
C LYS A 77 -16.39 3.33 -3.87
N ALA A 78 -16.00 4.55 -3.48
CA ALA A 78 -14.70 4.80 -2.86
C ALA A 78 -14.59 4.08 -1.50
N THR A 79 -15.67 4.06 -0.72
CA THR A 79 -15.76 3.30 0.53
C THR A 79 -15.64 1.79 0.31
N ASP A 80 -16.36 1.25 -0.67
CA ASP A 80 -16.34 -0.18 -0.97
C ASP A 80 -14.97 -0.64 -1.47
N LEU A 81 -14.35 0.14 -2.36
CA LEU A 81 -12.99 -0.12 -2.83
C LEU A 81 -11.97 -0.01 -1.69
N ALA A 82 -12.08 0.99 -0.81
CA ALA A 82 -11.18 1.11 0.33
C ALA A 82 -11.31 -0.08 1.30
N ARG A 83 -12.52 -0.55 1.57
CA ARG A 83 -12.76 -1.74 2.39
C ARG A 83 -12.17 -2.99 1.76
N LEU A 84 -12.30 -3.17 0.45
CA LEU A 84 -11.66 -4.26 -0.28
C LEU A 84 -10.13 -4.20 -0.13
N VAL A 85 -9.53 -3.04 -0.36
CA VAL A 85 -8.07 -2.83 -0.22
C VAL A 85 -7.59 -3.19 1.19
N LEU A 86 -8.31 -2.75 2.23
CA LEU A 86 -7.98 -3.08 3.61
C LEU A 86 -8.15 -4.56 3.93
N ALA A 87 -9.18 -5.21 3.38
CA ALA A 87 -9.39 -6.65 3.55
C ALA A 87 -8.32 -7.49 2.84
N LEU A 88 -7.77 -7.00 1.72
CA LEU A 88 -6.70 -7.66 0.97
C LEU A 88 -5.31 -7.46 1.59
N ALA A 89 -5.08 -6.37 2.33
CA ALA A 89 -3.75 -6.04 2.84
C ALA A 89 -3.10 -7.18 3.67
N PRO A 90 -3.79 -7.87 4.59
CA PRO A 90 -3.22 -8.99 5.34
C PRO A 90 -2.87 -10.22 4.50
N SER A 91 -3.46 -10.38 3.31
CA SER A 91 -3.22 -11.53 2.42
C SER A 91 -2.14 -11.28 1.37
N LEU A 92 -1.51 -10.10 1.34
CA LEU A 92 -0.52 -9.76 0.33
C LEU A 92 0.77 -10.61 0.36
N SER A 93 1.05 -11.32 1.45
CA SER A 93 2.15 -12.29 1.50
C SER A 93 1.97 -13.46 0.53
N ALA A 94 0.74 -13.72 0.05
CA ALA A 94 0.48 -14.68 -1.01
C ALA A 94 0.89 -14.17 -2.42
N TRP A 95 1.19 -12.88 -2.55
CA TRP A 95 1.48 -12.20 -3.83
C TRP A 95 2.95 -11.79 -3.97
N ASP A 96 3.64 -11.57 -2.86
CA ASP A 96 5.07 -11.28 -2.83
C ASP A 96 5.65 -11.79 -1.49
N ASP A 97 6.66 -12.66 -1.57
CA ASP A 97 7.25 -13.36 -0.43
C ASP A 97 8.06 -12.44 0.51
N ARG A 98 8.41 -11.24 0.04
CA ARG A 98 9.04 -10.21 0.87
C ARG A 98 8.04 -9.58 1.82
N ILE A 99 6.73 -9.67 1.56
CA ILE A 99 5.68 -9.18 2.45
C ILE A 99 5.43 -10.21 3.55
N LEU A 100 5.70 -9.84 4.79
CA LEU A 100 5.55 -10.74 5.94
C LEU A 100 4.20 -10.55 6.64
N ARG A 101 3.73 -9.30 6.74
CA ARG A 101 2.50 -8.93 7.44
C ARG A 101 2.05 -7.53 7.04
N ALA A 102 0.76 -7.27 7.18
CA ALA A 102 0.19 -5.94 7.19
C ALA A 102 -0.58 -5.70 8.50
N GLU A 103 -0.52 -4.48 9.02
CA GLU A 103 -1.33 -3.99 10.13
C GLU A 103 -2.07 -2.73 9.68
N ILE A 104 -3.37 -2.67 9.95
CA ILE A 104 -4.18 -1.49 9.67
C ILE A 104 -4.07 -0.58 10.90
N LEU A 105 -3.44 0.58 10.73
CA LEU A 105 -3.24 1.54 11.81
C LEU A 105 -4.44 2.46 11.96
N SER A 106 -5.08 2.83 10.85
CA SER A 106 -6.27 3.70 10.85
C SER A 106 -7.03 3.64 9.52
N GLY A 107 -8.26 4.15 9.52
CA GLY A 107 -9.11 4.29 8.34
C GLY A 107 -10.04 3.10 8.07
N PRO A 108 -10.82 3.16 6.97
CA PRO A 108 -10.81 4.22 5.97
C PRO A 108 -11.64 5.43 6.43
N TYR A 109 -11.11 6.64 6.27
CA TYR A 109 -11.81 7.89 6.53
C TYR A 109 -12.02 8.67 5.24
N GLU A 110 -13.09 9.44 5.18
CA GLU A 110 -13.29 10.45 4.15
C GLU A 110 -12.28 11.58 4.32
N VAL A 111 -11.74 12.05 3.20
CA VAL A 111 -10.88 13.23 3.15
C VAL A 111 -11.38 14.13 2.05
N ALA A 112 -11.68 15.38 2.40
CA ALA A 112 -12.04 16.39 1.42
C ALA A 112 -10.86 16.63 0.46
N GLU A 113 -11.15 16.69 -0.83
CA GLU A 113 -10.13 16.78 -1.87
C GLU A 113 -10.59 17.69 -3.01
N GLU A 114 -9.69 18.53 -3.51
CA GLU A 114 -10.02 19.65 -4.41
C GLU A 114 -10.57 19.20 -5.77
N SER A 115 -10.24 17.98 -6.23
CA SER A 115 -10.73 17.49 -7.51
C SER A 115 -12.23 17.18 -7.55
N GLY A 116 -12.88 17.09 -6.38
CA GLY A 116 -14.26 16.65 -6.26
C GLY A 116 -14.47 15.13 -6.40
N GLN A 117 -13.43 14.33 -6.63
CA GLN A 117 -13.52 12.87 -6.55
C GLN A 117 -13.59 12.40 -5.09
N ALA A 118 -14.43 11.40 -4.82
CA ALA A 118 -14.54 10.82 -3.49
C ALA A 118 -13.23 10.12 -3.11
N LEU A 119 -12.64 10.53 -2.00
CA LEU A 119 -11.38 10.02 -1.49
C LEU A 119 -11.57 9.31 -0.15
N ARG A 120 -10.95 8.14 -0.02
CA ARG A 120 -10.76 7.42 1.24
C ARG A 120 -9.30 7.29 1.58
N TYR A 121 -8.99 7.61 2.83
CA TYR A 121 -7.65 7.55 3.37
C TYR A 121 -7.56 6.47 4.46
N ALA A 122 -6.51 5.68 4.42
CA ALA A 122 -6.13 4.77 5.49
C ALA A 122 -4.61 4.78 5.69
N LEU A 123 -4.17 4.35 6.85
CA LEU A 123 -2.75 4.17 7.16
C LEU A 123 -2.51 2.71 7.53
N LEU A 124 -1.54 2.08 6.87
CA LEU A 124 -1.14 0.71 7.12
C LEU A 124 0.34 0.67 7.47
N GLU A 125 0.76 -0.27 8.31
CA GLU A 125 2.16 -0.66 8.45
C GLU A 125 2.34 -2.02 7.79
N PHE A 126 3.29 -2.12 6.87
CA PHE A 126 3.70 -3.41 6.32
C PHE A 126 5.00 -3.84 6.97
N HIS A 127 5.21 -5.15 7.10
CA HIS A 127 6.48 -5.72 7.53
C HIS A 127 7.09 -6.39 6.30
N LEU A 128 8.21 -5.85 5.82
CA LEU A 128 8.91 -6.37 4.65
C LEU A 128 10.26 -6.97 5.06
N ARG A 129 10.69 -7.99 4.32
CA ARG A 129 12.01 -8.59 4.46
C ARG A 129 13.01 -7.90 3.53
N GLY A 130 14.13 -7.44 4.11
CA GLY A 130 15.33 -7.03 3.39
C GLY A 130 16.30 -8.20 3.22
N GLU A 131 17.31 -7.98 2.39
CA GLU A 131 18.33 -8.97 2.04
C GLU A 131 19.72 -8.45 2.40
N ALA A 132 20.60 -9.34 2.86
CA ALA A 132 21.99 -8.97 3.11
C ALA A 132 22.74 -8.79 1.77
N LEU A 133 23.62 -7.78 1.70
CA LEU A 133 24.53 -7.58 0.56
C LEU A 133 25.77 -8.47 0.65
#